data_AF-A0A498EFH8-F1
#
_entry.id   AF-A0A498EFH8-F1
#
_cell.length_a   1.000
_cell.length_b   1.000
_cell.length_c   1.000
_cell.angle_alpha   90.00
_cell.angle_beta   90.00
_cell.angle_gamma   90.00
#
_symmetry.space_group_name_H-M   'P 1'
#
loop_
_entity.id
_entity.type
_entity.pdbx_description
1 polymer ?
#
loop_
_entity_poly.entity_id
_entity_poly.type
_entity_poly.pdbx_seq_one_letter_code
_entity_poly.pdbx_strand_id
1 'polypeptide(L)' 'MTGAGTPSQGKKNKTTHVKCRRCGEKSYHVKKKVCSSCGFGKSKKRRSYAWQSKSGDN' A
#
# COMPACT_ATOMS: atom_id res chain seq x y z
N MET A 1 5.14 16.24 -28.00
CA MET A 1 4.60 15.09 -27.24
C MET A 1 5.49 14.89 -26.02
N THR A 2 5.02 15.18 -24.82
CA THR A 2 5.85 14.97 -23.61
C THR A 2 5.94 13.47 -23.32
N GLY A 3 7.16 12.92 -23.29
CA GLY A 3 7.37 11.48 -23.07
C GLY A 3 6.90 11.00 -21.69
N ALA A 4 6.58 9.70 -21.56
CA ALA A 4 6.10 9.11 -20.32
C ALA A 4 7.21 8.86 -19.27
N GLY A 5 8.49 8.98 -19.64
CA GLY A 5 9.64 8.74 -18.77
C GLY A 5 9.94 9.89 -17.81
N THR A 6 11.22 10.24 -17.68
CA THR A 6 11.73 11.34 -16.85
C THR A 6 10.90 12.63 -16.86
N PRO A 7 10.45 13.17 -18.02
CA PRO A 7 9.70 14.44 -18.01
C PRO A 7 8.36 14.37 -17.28
N SER A 8 7.78 13.18 -17.04
CA SER A 8 6.54 13.03 -16.28
C SER A 8 6.75 12.93 -14.76
N GLN A 9 7.95 12.54 -14.31
CA GLN A 9 8.24 12.19 -12.91
C GLN A 9 8.23 13.40 -11.97
N GLY A 10 8.56 14.59 -12.46
CA GLY A 10 8.58 15.83 -11.66
C GLY A 10 7.21 16.21 -11.08
N LYS A 11 6.11 15.70 -11.66
CA LYS A 11 4.74 15.93 -11.17
C LYS A 11 4.36 15.04 -9.97
N LYS A 12 5.23 14.11 -9.54
CA LYS A 12 4.95 13.09 -8.50
C LYS A 12 5.30 13.59 -7.09
N ASN A 13 4.69 14.69 -6.67
CA ASN A 13 4.91 15.33 -5.36
C ASN A 13 3.83 15.03 -4.30
N LYS A 14 2.94 14.07 -4.54
CA LYS A 14 1.79 13.77 -3.67
C LYS A 14 2.07 12.56 -2.77
N THR A 15 1.98 12.73 -1.46
CA THR A 15 2.07 11.62 -0.51
C THR A 15 0.79 10.79 -0.51
N THR A 16 0.91 9.50 -0.80
CA THR A 16 -0.22 8.54 -0.78
C THR A 16 -0.13 7.59 0.40
N HIS A 17 1.02 6.95 0.60
CA HIS A 17 1.25 5.96 1.67
C HIS A 17 2.05 6.54 2.83
N VAL A 18 1.53 6.40 4.05
CA VAL A 18 2.16 6.81 5.31
C VAL A 18 2.17 5.65 6.32
N LYS A 19 2.81 5.87 7.47
CA LYS A 19 2.89 4.89 8.57
C LYS A 19 1.49 4.53 9.07
N CYS A 20 1.18 3.24 9.10
CA CYS A 20 -0.10 2.72 9.56
C CYS A 20 -0.15 2.66 11.08
N ARG A 21 -1.22 3.23 11.66
CA ARG A 21 -1.44 3.20 13.12
C ARG A 21 -1.65 1.79 13.70
N ARG A 22 -2.07 0.80 12.90
CA ARG A 22 -2.30 -0.57 13.38
C ARG A 22 -1.06 -1.47 13.29
N CYS A 23 -0.37 -1.47 12.15
CA CYS A 23 0.74 -2.41 11.90
C CYS A 23 2.12 -1.77 11.81
N GLY A 24 2.25 -0.44 11.87
CA GLY A 24 3.54 0.24 11.79
C GLY A 24 4.14 0.36 10.38
N GLU A 25 3.60 -0.34 9.38
CA GLU A 25 4.09 -0.28 8.00
C GLU A 25 3.76 1.03 7.28
N LYS A 26 4.62 1.50 6.37
CA LYS A 26 4.38 2.68 5.50
C LYS A 26 3.42 2.34 4.34
N SER A 27 2.24 1.86 4.69
CA SER A 27 1.26 1.31 3.74
C SER A 27 -0.14 1.86 3.95
N TYR A 28 -0.35 2.79 4.88
CA TYR A 28 -1.65 3.43 5.06
C TYR A 28 -1.89 4.50 3.99
N HIS A 29 -2.88 4.27 3.15
CA HIS A 29 -3.21 5.19 2.07
C HIS A 29 -4.06 6.36 2.60
N VAL A 30 -3.51 7.57 2.61
CA VAL A 30 -4.13 8.74 3.27
C VAL A 30 -5.45 9.19 2.64
N LYS A 31 -5.58 9.07 1.30
CA LYS A 31 -6.83 9.43 0.60
C LYS A 31 -7.92 8.36 0.77
N LYS A 32 -7.57 7.08 0.64
CA LYS A 32 -8.50 5.95 0.76
C LYS A 32 -8.82 5.58 2.22
N LYS A 33 -8.03 6.08 3.18
CA LYS A 33 -8.10 5.73 4.61
C LYS A 33 -7.98 4.21 4.86
N VAL A 34 -7.21 3.52 4.02
CA VAL A 34 -7.04 2.05 4.06
C VAL A 34 -5.56 1.68 4.00
N CYS A 35 -5.15 0.72 4.82
CA CYS A 35 -3.81 0.13 4.79
C CYS A 35 -3.74 -1.04 3.80
N SER A 36 -2.82 -0.96 2.84
CA SER A 36 -2.58 -2.05 1.88
C SER A 36 -1.84 -3.24 2.50
N SER A 37 -1.08 -3.05 3.57
CA SER A 37 -0.38 -4.15 4.27
C SER A 37 -1.36 -4.95 5.14
N CYS A 38 -1.85 -4.37 6.24
CA CYS A 38 -2.64 -5.11 7.23
C CYS A 38 -4.17 -5.04 7.05
N GLY A 39 -4.69 -4.28 6.08
CA GLY A 39 -6.13 -4.13 5.85
C GLY A 39 -6.84 -3.12 6.78
N PHE A 40 -6.12 -2.44 7.67
CA PHE A 40 -6.69 -1.41 8.55
C PHE A 40 -7.49 -0.36 7.78
N GLY A 41 -8.72 -0.05 8.23
CA GLY A 41 -9.66 0.86 7.56
C GLY A 41 -10.59 0.17 6.56
N LYS A 42 -10.21 -1.00 6.02
CA LYS A 42 -11.08 -1.85 5.18
C LYS A 42 -11.69 -3.01 5.95
N SER A 43 -10.91 -3.67 6.80
CA SER A 43 -11.34 -4.84 7.55
C SER A 43 -10.95 -4.78 9.03
N LYS A 44 -11.78 -5.42 9.87
CA LYS A 44 -11.44 -5.68 11.27
C LYS A 44 -10.33 -6.75 11.37
N LYS A 45 -10.45 -7.82 10.58
CA LYS A 45 -9.43 -8.88 10.45
C LYS A 45 -8.15 -8.36 9.78
N ARG A 46 -7.01 -8.95 10.14
CA ARG A 46 -5.73 -8.71 9.45
C ARG A 46 -5.83 -9.23 8.01
N ARG A 47 -5.23 -8.50 7.08
CA ARG A 47 -5.09 -8.91 5.69
C ARG A 47 -4.01 -10.00 5.60
N SER A 48 -4.43 -11.20 5.22
CA SER A 48 -3.58 -12.32 4.87
C SER A 48 -4.19 -13.06 3.68
N TYR A 49 -3.35 -13.69 2.86
CA TYR A 49 -3.79 -14.55 1.77
C TYR A 49 -2.91 -15.78 1.67
N ALA A 50 -3.50 -16.91 1.26
CA ALA A 50 -2.78 -18.17 1.07
C ALA A 50 -1.68 -18.07 0.01
N TRP A 51 -1.84 -17.19 -0.99
CA TRP A 51 -0.83 -16.99 -2.04
C TRP A 51 0.39 -16.18 -1.60
N GLN A 52 0.45 -15.71 -0.34
CA GLN A 52 1.63 -15.00 0.16
C GLN A 52 2.79 -15.93 0.52
N SER A 53 2.49 -17.21 0.83
CA SER A 53 3.48 -18.27 1.05
C SER A 53 3.48 -19.25 -0.13
N LYS A 54 4.56 -20.02 -0.25
CA LYS A 54 4.59 -21.17 -1.16
C LYS A 54 3.63 -22.24 -0.64
N SER A 55 2.97 -22.93 -1.56
CA SER A 55 2.04 -24.00 -1.21
C SER A 55 2.81 -25.16 -0.55
N GLY A 56 2.46 -25.51 0.68
CA GLY A 56 3.13 -26.56 1.46
C GLY A 56 4.12 -26.07 2.51
N ASP A 57 4.55 -24.80 2.46
CA ASP A 57 5.39 -24.17 3.47
C ASP A 57 4.48 -23.44 4.48
N ASN A 58 3.86 -24.18 5.41
CA ASN A 58 3.12 -23.63 6.56
C ASN A 58 3.83 -23.93 7.87
#